data_AF-A0A7Y4LVY5-F1
#
_entry.id   AF-A0A7Y4LVY5-F1
#
_cell.length_a   1.000
_cell.length_b   1.000
_cell.length_c   1.000
_cell.angle_alpha   90.00
_cell.angle_beta   90.00
_cell.angle_gamma   90.00
#
_symmetry.space_group_name_H-M   'P 1'
#
loop_
_entity.id
_entity.type
_entity.pdbx_description
1 polymer ?
#
loop_
_entity_poly.entity_id
_entity_poly.type
_entity_poly.pdbx_seq_one_letter_code
_entity_poly.pdbx_strand_id
1 'polypeptide(L)'
;MHAARLLLLVLAVALTGCLGMSEAEIAAKKAEFAAKDDEVCKGYGAKPGTDIYIQCRIAQQKARDDSDNAAMMSRPIVVDNTITSAPSTPMLQPIAPPTRCQSMNVGMGRVHTYCN
;
A
#
# COMPACT_ATOMS: atom_id res chain seq x y z
N MET A 1 37.29 33.67 11.14
CA MET A 1 36.66 33.00 12.30
C MET A 1 35.13 32.91 12.19
N HIS A 2 34.43 33.93 11.68
CA HIS A 2 32.97 33.94 11.56
C HIS A 2 32.42 32.99 10.49
N ALA A 3 33.12 32.85 9.35
CA ALA A 3 32.75 31.94 8.27
C ALA A 3 32.81 30.45 8.68
N ALA A 4 33.81 30.06 9.47
CA ALA A 4 33.95 28.68 9.98
C ALA A 4 32.85 28.31 10.98
N ARG A 5 32.38 29.27 11.79
CA ARG A 5 31.23 29.09 12.70
C ARG A 5 29.91 28.94 11.96
N LEU A 6 29.70 29.71 10.90
CA LEU A 6 28.51 29.59 10.04
C LEU A 6 28.46 28.24 9.32
N LEU A 7 29.61 27.76 8.83
CA LEU A 7 29.71 26.45 8.17
C LEU A 7 29.41 25.29 9.12
N LEU A 8 29.86 25.37 10.38
CA LEU A 8 29.54 24.40 11.43
C LEU A 8 28.05 24.39 11.81
N LEU A 9 27.39 25.55 11.83
CA LEU A 9 25.95 25.66 12.11
C LEU A 9 25.09 25.07 10.98
N VAL A 10 25.43 25.34 9.72
CA VAL A 10 24.71 24.78 8.57
C VAL A 10 24.87 23.26 8.51
N LEU A 11 26.06 22.74 8.84
CA LEU A 11 26.30 21.30 8.90
C LEU A 11 25.53 20.62 10.04
N ALA A 12 25.35 21.31 11.19
CA ALA A 12 24.58 20.78 12.32
C ALA A 12 23.07 20.70 12.06
N VAL A 13 22.49 21.64 11.30
CA VAL A 13 21.07 21.63 10.92
C VAL A 13 20.74 20.50 9.92
N ALA A 14 21.71 20.08 9.12
CA ALA A 14 21.52 18.94 8.21
C ALA A 14 21.38 17.59 8.95
N LEU A 15 21.86 17.47 10.19
CA LEU A 15 21.78 16.22 10.97
C LEU A 15 20.46 16.06 11.75
N THR A 16 19.65 17.12 11.93
CA THR A 16 18.36 17.02 12.65
C THR A 16 17.22 16.45 11.81
N GLY A 17 17.43 16.18 10.53
CA GLY A 17 16.42 15.62 9.61
C GLY A 17 16.11 14.12 9.78
N CYS A 18 16.66 13.46 10.80
CA CYS A 18 16.46 12.02 11.05
C CYS A 18 15.65 11.72 12.32
N LEU A 19 15.04 12.74 12.94
CA LEU A 19 14.11 12.55 14.05
C LEU A 19 12.75 12.19 13.46
N GLY A 20 12.36 10.92 13.57
CA GLY A 20 11.06 10.42 13.15
C GLY A 20 9.91 11.27 13.69
N MET A 21 8.78 11.27 12.97
CA MET A 21 7.57 12.02 13.32
C MET A 21 7.30 11.93 14.82
N SER A 22 7.07 13.08 15.46
CA SER A 22 6.74 13.11 16.88
C SER A 22 5.44 12.33 17.15
N GLU A 23 5.28 11.78 18.36
CA GLU A 23 4.05 11.05 18.73
C GLU A 23 2.78 11.91 18.50
N ALA A 24 2.90 13.22 18.69
CA ALA A 24 1.83 14.18 18.42
C ALA A 24 1.48 14.25 16.92
N GLU A 25 2.47 14.25 16.02
CA GLU A 25 2.23 14.22 14.58
C GLU A 25 1.66 12.88 14.11
N ILE A 26 2.09 11.77 14.70
CA ILE A 26 1.53 10.44 14.41
C ILE A 26 0.05 10.39 14.82
N ALA A 27 -0.28 10.91 16.01
CA ALA A 27 -1.65 10.99 16.49
C ALA A 27 -2.52 11.88 15.59
N ALA A 28 -2.00 13.04 15.17
CA ALA A 28 -2.68 13.96 14.26
C ALA A 28 -2.97 13.29 12.90
N LYS A 29 -1.99 12.58 12.31
CA LYS A 29 -2.18 11.82 11.07
C LYS A 29 -3.24 10.73 11.23
N LYS A 30 -3.21 9.97 12.32
CA LYS A 30 -4.21 8.92 12.59
C LYS A 30 -5.62 9.51 12.70
N ALA A 31 -5.76 10.66 13.34
CA ALA A 31 -7.05 11.35 13.44
C ALA A 31 -7.56 11.82 12.07
N GLU A 32 -6.68 12.36 11.23
CA GLU A 32 -7.02 12.77 9.85
C GLU A 32 -7.51 11.58 9.01
N PHE A 33 -6.78 10.46 9.08
CA PHE A 33 -7.15 9.24 8.39
C PHE A 33 -8.48 8.68 8.88
N ALA A 34 -8.70 8.68 10.19
CA ALA A 34 -9.97 8.25 10.75
C ALA A 34 -11.14 9.10 10.28
N ALA A 35 -10.96 10.41 10.11
CA ALA A 35 -12.01 11.29 9.58
C ALA A 35 -12.31 10.99 8.09
N LYS A 36 -11.27 10.77 7.29
CA LYS A 36 -11.41 10.39 5.87
C LYS A 36 -12.11 9.04 5.69
N ASP A 37 -11.74 8.04 6.47
CA ASP A 37 -12.39 6.72 6.41
C ASP A 37 -13.86 6.82 6.79
N ASP A 38 -14.18 7.69 7.75
CA ASP A 38 -15.55 7.98 8.14
C ASP A 38 -16.39 8.59 7.02
N GLU A 39 -15.84 9.58 6.33
CA GLU A 39 -16.52 10.23 5.21
C GLU A 39 -16.79 9.23 4.09
N VAL A 40 -15.78 8.42 3.73
CA VAL A 40 -15.90 7.40 2.69
C VAL A 40 -16.96 6.36 3.06
N CYS A 41 -16.92 5.82 4.27
CA CYS A 41 -17.88 4.81 4.70
C CYS A 41 -19.31 5.37 4.78
N LYS A 42 -19.48 6.62 5.25
CA LYS A 42 -20.78 7.31 5.23
C LYS A 42 -21.26 7.56 3.79
N GLY A 43 -20.36 7.90 2.88
CA GLY A 43 -20.66 8.07 1.45
C GLY A 43 -21.18 6.79 0.78
N TYR A 44 -20.69 5.62 1.20
CA TYR A 44 -21.23 4.32 0.80
C TYR A 44 -22.56 3.95 1.50
N GLY A 45 -23.11 4.84 2.32
CA GLY A 45 -24.35 4.62 3.06
C GLY A 45 -24.17 3.82 4.35
N ALA A 46 -22.94 3.52 4.76
CA ALA A 46 -22.67 2.79 5.99
C ALA A 46 -22.87 3.72 7.21
N LYS A 47 -23.74 3.30 8.14
CA LYS A 47 -24.07 4.08 9.35
C LYS A 47 -23.15 3.68 10.51
N PRO A 48 -22.65 4.64 11.31
CA PRO A 48 -21.89 4.33 12.53
C PRO A 48 -22.65 3.35 13.44
N GLY A 49 -21.93 2.37 13.99
CA GLY A 49 -22.52 1.32 14.83
C GLY A 49 -23.15 0.14 14.07
N THR A 50 -23.09 0.13 12.74
CA THR A 50 -23.49 -1.03 11.94
C THR A 50 -22.28 -1.89 11.55
N ASP A 51 -22.50 -3.19 11.33
CA ASP A 51 -21.45 -4.11 10.89
C ASP A 51 -20.82 -3.67 9.56
N ILE A 52 -21.64 -3.20 8.61
CA ILE A 52 -21.19 -2.68 7.32
C ILE A 52 -20.21 -1.51 7.48
N TYR A 53 -20.46 -0.62 8.44
CA TYR A 53 -19.56 0.49 8.72
C TYR A 53 -18.24 0.00 9.32
N ILE A 54 -18.26 -0.99 10.21
CA ILE A 54 -17.05 -1.60 10.79
C ILE A 54 -16.23 -2.27 9.69
N GLN A 55 -16.85 -3.07 8.83
CA GLN A 55 -16.19 -3.73 7.70
C GLN A 55 -15.57 -2.72 6.74
N CYS A 56 -16.27 -1.64 6.42
CA CYS A 56 -15.73 -0.57 5.57
C CYS A 56 -14.50 0.10 6.20
N ARG A 57 -14.56 0.41 7.50
CA ARG A 57 -13.42 0.99 8.24
C ARG A 57 -12.21 0.06 8.24
N ILE A 58 -12.42 -1.25 8.43
CA ILE A 58 -11.35 -2.26 8.39
C ILE A 58 -10.74 -2.35 6.98
N ALA A 59 -11.57 -2.37 5.94
CA ALA A 59 -11.10 -2.43 4.55
C ALA A 59 -10.25 -1.21 4.17
N GLN A 60 -10.67 -0.01 4.58
CA GLN A 60 -9.92 1.23 4.34
C GLN A 60 -8.58 1.25 5.07
N GLN A 61 -8.55 0.77 6.31
CA GLN A 61 -7.30 0.63 7.06
C GLN A 61 -6.37 -0.38 6.39
N LYS A 62 -6.89 -1.55 6.00
CA LYS A 62 -6.12 -2.59 5.31
C LYS A 62 -5.53 -2.09 3.99
N ALA A 63 -6.29 -1.33 3.20
CA ALA A 63 -5.80 -0.76 1.94
C ALA A 63 -4.61 0.17 2.15
N ARG A 64 -4.60 0.95 3.25
CA ARG A 64 -3.44 1.78 3.60
C ARG A 64 -2.27 0.96 4.09
N ASP A 65 -2.49 -0.02 4.96
CA ASP A 65 -1.42 -0.90 5.45
C ASP A 65 -0.75 -1.64 4.28
N ASP A 66 -1.54 -2.11 3.31
CA ASP A 66 -1.03 -2.77 2.10
C ASP A 66 -0.24 -1.78 1.21
N SER A 67 -0.68 -0.53 1.09
CA SER A 67 0.05 0.54 0.37
C SER A 67 1.37 0.90 1.05
N ASP A 68 1.37 1.02 2.38
CA ASP A 68 2.58 1.34 3.15
C ASP A 68 3.59 0.20 3.05
N ASN A 69 3.13 -1.06 3.13
CA ASN A 69 3.96 -2.24 2.93
C ASN A 69 4.53 -2.31 1.49
N ALA A 70 3.72 -2.00 0.47
CA ALA A 70 4.18 -1.95 -0.92
C ALA A 70 5.22 -0.85 -1.16
N ALA A 71 5.08 0.31 -0.50
CA ALA A 71 6.07 1.37 -0.53
C ALA A 71 7.40 0.94 0.12
N MET A 72 7.36 0.13 1.18
CA MET A 72 8.56 -0.47 1.78
C MET A 72 9.23 -1.50 0.87
N MET A 73 8.46 -2.23 0.06
CA MET A 73 8.94 -3.21 -0.93
C MET A 73 9.47 -2.57 -2.22
N SER A 74 9.14 -1.29 -2.49
CA SER A 74 9.57 -0.56 -3.70
C SER A 74 10.99 0.03 -3.61
N ARG A 75 11.77 -0.33 -2.59
CA ARG A 75 13.22 -0.13 -2.61
C ARG A 75 13.79 -1.06 -3.70
N PRO A 76 14.65 -0.58 -4.62
CA PRO A 76 15.07 -1.40 -5.76
C PRO A 76 15.79 -2.66 -5.27
N ILE A 77 15.10 -3.80 -5.37
CA ILE A 77 15.69 -5.12 -5.23
C ILE A 77 16.40 -5.38 -6.56
N VAL A 78 17.72 -5.54 -6.53
CA VAL A 78 18.48 -6.10 -7.65
C VAL A 78 17.96 -7.52 -7.85
N VAL A 79 17.16 -7.74 -8.90
CA VAL A 79 16.62 -9.05 -9.26
C VAL A 79 17.74 -9.87 -9.90
N ASP A 80 18.39 -10.73 -9.12
CA ASP A 80 19.09 -11.90 -9.66
C ASP A 80 18.03 -12.91 -10.13
N ASN A 81 18.10 -13.34 -11.39
CA ASN A 81 17.02 -14.02 -12.10
C ASN A 81 16.89 -15.51 -11.73
N THR A 82 17.16 -15.87 -10.47
CA THR A 82 17.01 -17.22 -9.94
C THR A 82 15.62 -17.40 -9.31
N ILE A 83 14.73 -18.01 -10.11
CA ILE A 83 13.40 -18.55 -9.82
C ILE A 83 13.13 -18.81 -8.32
N THR A 84 12.20 -18.07 -7.69
CA THR A 84 11.25 -18.54 -6.65
C THR A 84 10.19 -17.46 -6.40
N SER A 85 8.99 -17.65 -6.94
CA SER A 85 7.80 -16.87 -6.57
C SER A 85 6.86 -17.75 -5.77
N ALA A 86 6.68 -17.47 -4.48
CA ALA A 86 5.62 -18.05 -3.66
C ALA A 86 4.76 -16.90 -3.09
N PRO A 87 3.49 -16.76 -3.49
CA PRO A 87 2.55 -15.82 -2.87
C PRO A 87 1.87 -16.47 -1.66
N SER A 88 1.92 -15.84 -0.49
CA SER A 88 1.15 -16.24 0.69
C SER A 88 -0.08 -15.36 0.88
N THR A 89 -1.17 -15.71 0.20
CA THR A 89 -2.53 -15.27 0.57
C THR A 89 -3.27 -16.40 1.29
N PRO A 90 -3.87 -16.16 2.47
CA PRO A 90 -4.73 -17.13 3.13
C PRO A 90 -6.08 -17.20 2.41
N MET A 91 -6.48 -18.43 2.05
CA MET A 91 -7.64 -18.73 1.19
C MET A 91 -8.97 -18.75 1.94
N LEU A 92 -10.04 -18.33 1.25
CA LEU A 92 -11.36 -18.98 1.34
C LEU A 92 -11.96 -19.05 -0.08
N GLN A 93 -12.17 -20.26 -0.60
CA GLN A 93 -12.82 -20.54 -1.90
C GLN A 93 -14.19 -21.21 -1.69
N PRO A 94 -15.19 -20.85 -2.51
CA PRO A 94 -16.03 -21.86 -3.17
C PRO A 94 -15.82 -21.91 -4.68
N ILE A 95 -15.91 -23.13 -5.22
CA ILE A 95 -15.37 -23.62 -6.50
C ILE A 95 -16.31 -23.28 -7.66
N ALA A 96 -15.87 -22.45 -8.60
CA ALA A 96 -16.42 -22.43 -9.96
C ALA A 96 -15.70 -23.51 -10.80
N PRO A 97 -16.40 -24.25 -11.69
CA PRO A 97 -15.77 -25.27 -12.51
C PRO A 97 -14.61 -24.67 -13.32
N PRO A 98 -13.44 -25.34 -13.43
CA PRO A 98 -12.28 -24.77 -14.08
C PRO A 98 -12.51 -24.67 -15.58
N THR A 99 -12.87 -23.49 -16.08
CA THR A 99 -12.86 -23.20 -17.52
C THR A 99 -11.41 -23.19 -17.99
N ARG A 100 -11.03 -24.10 -18.90
CA ARG A 100 -9.64 -24.23 -19.35
C ARG A 100 -9.40 -23.25 -20.49
N CYS A 101 -8.82 -22.10 -20.16
CA CYS A 101 -8.44 -21.13 -21.17
C CYS A 101 -7.04 -21.40 -21.71
N GLN A 102 -6.87 -21.39 -23.03
CA GLN A 102 -5.56 -21.38 -23.69
C GLN A 102 -5.43 -20.10 -24.53
N SER A 103 -4.34 -19.37 -24.30
CA SER A 103 -3.97 -18.21 -25.09
C SER A 103 -2.92 -18.60 -26.11
N MET A 104 -3.16 -18.29 -27.38
CA MET A 104 -2.19 -18.51 -28.46
C MET A 104 -1.94 -17.23 -29.24
N ASN A 105 -0.67 -17.01 -29.60
CA ASN A 105 -0.26 -15.88 -30.44
C ASN A 105 -0.61 -16.18 -31.90
N VAL A 106 -1.46 -15.36 -32.51
CA VAL A 106 -1.92 -15.55 -33.91
C VAL A 106 -1.21 -14.61 -34.90
N GLY A 107 0.01 -14.17 -34.56
CA GLY A 107 0.85 -13.31 -35.40
C GLY A 107 0.54 -11.81 -35.27
N MET A 108 1.54 -10.97 -35.57
CA MET A 108 1.51 -9.49 -35.46
C MET A 108 0.98 -8.98 -34.11
N GLY A 109 1.49 -9.54 -33.00
CA GLY A 109 1.20 -9.04 -31.64
C GLY A 109 -0.23 -9.25 -31.15
N ARG A 110 -1.06 -10.03 -31.86
CA ARG A 110 -2.42 -10.35 -31.44
C ARG A 110 -2.45 -11.68 -30.67
N VAL A 111 -3.02 -11.64 -29.47
CA VAL A 111 -3.26 -12.81 -28.63
C VAL A 111 -4.73 -13.15 -28.69
N HIS A 112 -5.05 -14.39 -29.09
CA HIS A 112 -6.40 -14.93 -28.98
C HIS A 112 -6.47 -15.87 -27.79
N THR A 113 -7.50 -15.68 -26.95
CA THR A 113 -7.77 -16.53 -25.80
C THR A 113 -9.07 -17.27 -26.04
N TYR A 114 -9.01 -18.60 -25.99
CA TYR A 114 -10.17 -19.47 -26.08
C TYR A 114 -10.37 -20.14 -24.73
N CYS A 115 -11.61 -20.14 -24.25
CA CYS A 115 -12.03 -20.77 -23.01
C CYS A 115 -13.11 -21.79 -23.36
N ASN A 116 -12.95 -23.05 -22.90
CA ASN A 116 -13.93 -24.13 -23.02
C ASN A 116 -14.29 -24.66 -21.63
#